data_AF-A0A2T4JTU2-F1
#
_entry.id   AF-A0A2T4JTU2-F1
#
_cell.length_a   1.000
_cell.length_b   1.000
_cell.length_c   1.000
_cell.angle_alpha   90.00
_cell.angle_beta   90.00
_cell.angle_gamma   90.00
#
_symmetry.space_group_name_H-M   'P 1'
#
loop_
_entity.id
_entity.type
_entity.pdbx_description
1 polymer ?
#
loop_
_entity_poly.entity_id
_entity_poly.type
_entity_poly.pdbx_seq_one_letter_code
_entity_poly.pdbx_strand_id
1 'polypeptide(L)' 'MLRLTMILFSMISTTLMGVGIVIALTTGHDSLRPILLAAAIGFVLAVPVSAIIARKLA' A
#
# COMPACT_ATOMS: atom_id res chain seq x y z
N MET A 1 4.88 3.28 20.06
CA MET A 1 4.26 3.70 18.77
C MET A 1 4.74 2.85 17.58
N LEU A 2 6.05 2.58 17.40
CA LEU A 2 6.57 1.73 16.30
C LEU A 2 5.93 0.32 16.20
N ARG A 3 5.67 -0.35 17.34
CA ARG A 3 4.97 -1.66 17.34
C ARG A 3 3.57 -1.59 16.73
N LEU A 4 2.81 -0.53 17.04
CA LEU A 4 1.47 -0.32 16.50
C LEU A 4 1.54 0.03 15.00
N THR A 5 2.50 0.89 14.62
CA THR A 5 2.77 1.20 13.21
C THR A 5 3.13 -0.04 12.40
N MET A 6 3.94 -0.97 12.92
CA MET A 6 4.32 -2.21 12.22
C MET A 6 3.14 -3.16 12.01
N ILE A 7 2.24 -3.28 12.99
CA ILE A 7 1.02 -4.08 12.86
C ILE A 7 0.09 -3.46 11.81
N LEU A 8 -0.14 -2.14 11.90
CA LEU A 8 -0.95 -1.42 10.93
C LEU A 8 -0.33 -1.44 9.53
N PHE A 9 0.99 -1.32 9.42
CA PHE A 9 1.70 -1.35 8.16
C PHE A 9 1.51 -2.67 7.40
N SER A 10 1.51 -3.82 8.08
CA SER A 10 1.26 -5.12 7.44
C SER A 10 -0.11 -5.16 6.72
N MET A 11 -1.14 -4.63 7.38
CA MET A 11 -2.51 -4.60 6.86
C MET A 11 -2.70 -3.49 5.80
N ILE A 12 -2.15 -2.31 6.04
CA ILE A 12 -2.23 -1.15 5.12
C ILE A 12 -1.43 -1.41 3.84
N SER A 13 -0.24 -1.99 3.96
CA SER A 13 0.64 -2.29 2.82
C SER A 13 -0.04 -3.23 1.83
N THR A 14 -0.59 -4.34 2.32
CA THR A 14 -1.28 -5.32 1.47
C THR A 14 -2.52 -4.73 0.82
N THR A 15 -3.29 -3.94 1.58
CA THR A 15 -4.49 -3.25 1.05
C THR A 15 -4.12 -2.23 -0.03
N LEU A 16 -3.11 -1.39 0.19
CA LEU A 16 -2.73 -0.33 -0.74
C LEU A 16 -2.05 -0.87 -2.00
N MET A 17 -1.26 -1.95 -1.88
CA MET A 17 -0.79 -2.73 -3.03
C MET A 17 -1.97 -3.28 -3.83
N GLY A 18 -2.94 -3.91 -3.16
CA GLY A 18 -4.13 -4.47 -3.81
C GLY A 18 -4.92 -3.42 -4.59
N VAL A 19 -5.15 -2.24 -4.00
CA VAL A 19 -5.81 -1.12 -4.69
C VAL A 19 -5.03 -0.69 -5.93
N GLY A 20 -3.70 -0.55 -5.83
CA GLY A 20 -2.85 -0.24 -6.98
C GLY A 20 -2.97 -1.26 -8.11
N ILE A 21 -2.97 -2.54 -7.77
CA ILE A 21 -3.14 -3.64 -8.73
C ILE A 21 -4.53 -3.58 -9.38
N VAL A 22 -5.59 -3.34 -8.61
CA VAL A 22 -6.95 -3.18 -9.16
C VAL A 22 -7.00 -2.03 -10.16
N ILE A 23 -6.38 -0.89 -9.85
CA ILE A 23 -6.30 0.26 -10.76
C ILE A 23 -5.55 -0.09 -12.06
N ALA A 24 -4.44 -0.82 -11.96
CA ALA A 24 -3.67 -1.25 -13.13
C ALA A 24 -4.51 -2.18 -14.03
N LEU A 25 -5.21 -3.15 -13.44
CA LEU A 25 -6.03 -4.11 -14.19
C LEU A 25 -7.27 -3.45 -14.80
N THR A 26 -7.93 -2.53 -14.09
CA THR A 26 -9.13 -1.82 -14.61
C THR A 26 -8.80 -0.83 -15.73
N THR A 27 -7.58 -0.30 -15.75
CA THR A 27 -7.07 0.55 -16.84
C THR A 27 -6.54 -0.25 -18.04
N GLY A 28 -6.64 -1.58 -18.02
CA GLY A 28 -6.21 -2.45 -19.11
C GLY A 28 -4.71 -2.77 -19.14
N HIS A 29 -4.01 -2.53 -18.03
CA HIS A 29 -2.59 -2.87 -17.90
C HIS A 29 -2.40 -4.25 -17.26
N ASP A 30 -2.58 -5.31 -18.05
CA ASP A 30 -2.47 -6.73 -17.63
C ASP A 30 -1.03 -7.26 -17.59
N SER A 31 -0.06 -6.49 -18.10
CA SER A 31 1.34 -6.90 -18.13
C SER A 31 1.99 -6.94 -16.74
N LEU A 32 2.96 -7.85 -16.55
CA LEU A 32 3.72 -7.99 -15.30
C LEU A 32 4.37 -6.69 -14.81
N ARG A 33 4.93 -5.90 -15.74
CA ARG A 33 5.63 -4.65 -15.43
C ARG A 33 4.71 -3.61 -14.78
N PRO A 34 3.56 -3.22 -15.38
CA PRO A 34 2.66 -2.25 -14.78
C PRO A 34 2.02 -2.74 -13.47
N ILE A 35 1.69 -4.03 -13.34
CA ILE A 35 1.19 -4.58 -12.08
C ILE A 35 2.23 -4.42 -10.97
N LEU A 36 3.49 -4.78 -11.25
CA LEU A 36 4.58 -4.64 -10.28
C LEU A 36 4.84 -3.18 -9.93
N LEU A 37 4.76 -2.26 -10.90
CA LEU A 37 4.93 -0.83 -10.65
C LEU A 37 3.81 -0.28 -9.76
N ALA A 38 2.56 -0.64 -10.05
CA ALA A 38 1.41 -0.21 -9.26
C ALA A 38 1.47 -0.75 -7.82
N ALA A 39 1.91 -2.01 -7.67
CA ALA A 39 2.14 -2.62 -6.38
C ALA A 39 3.30 -1.93 -5.62
N ALA A 40 4.40 -1.61 -6.30
CA ALA A 40 5.52 -0.87 -5.70
C ALA A 40 5.10 0.53 -5.23
N ILE A 41 4.30 1.25 -6.02
CA ILE A 41 3.74 2.56 -5.64
C ILE A 41 2.84 2.40 -4.41
N GLY A 42 1.95 1.40 -4.39
CA GLY A 42 1.12 1.09 -3.23
C GLY A 42 1.94 0.77 -1.97
N PHE A 43 3.05 0.05 -2.10
CA PHE A 43 3.95 -0.25 -1.00
C PHE A 43 4.65 1.01 -0.46
N VAL A 44 5.17 1.86 -1.35
CA VAL A 44 5.84 3.11 -0.97
C VAL A 44 4.86 4.06 -0.28
N LEU A 45 3.62 4.16 -0.75
CA LEU A 45 2.57 4.97 -0.12
C LEU A 45 2.10 4.40 1.22
N ALA A 46 2.19 3.09 1.44
CA ALA A 46 1.79 2.48 2.71
C ALA A 46 2.69 2.88 3.89
N VAL A 47 3.95 3.19 3.63
CA VAL A 47 4.91 3.64 4.65
C VAL A 47 4.46 4.95 5.32
N PRO A 48 4.25 6.08 4.62
CA PRO A 48 3.78 7.31 5.24
C PRO A 48 2.35 7.18 5.78
N VAL A 49 1.47 6.44 5.10
CA VAL A 49 0.07 6.26 5.54
C VAL A 49 0.02 5.54 6.89
N SER A 50 0.79 4.47 7.08
CA SER A 50 0.86 3.75 8.35
C SER A 50 1.39 4.62 9.49
N ALA A 51 2.36 5.49 9.22
CA ALA A 51 2.92 6.40 10.21
C ALA A 51 1.93 7.52 10.62
N ILE A 52 1.16 8.06 9.67
CA ILE A 52 0.14 9.08 9.93
C ILE A 52 -1.00 8.50 10.78
N ILE A 53 -1.49 7.31 10.42
CA ILE A 53 -2.58 6.66 11.14
C ILE A 53 -2.13 6.29 12.56
N ALA A 54 -0.92 5.74 12.71
CA ALA A 54 -0.37 5.42 14.02
C ALA A 54 -0.19 6.65 14.92
N ARG A 55 0.14 7.83 14.36
CA ARG A 55 0.20 9.10 15.11
C ARG A 55 -1.18 9.65 15.50
N LYS A 56 -2.23 9.36 14.72
CA LYS A 56 -3.60 9.80 15.05
C LYS A 56 -4.25 8.95 16.14
N LEU A 57 -3.80 7.71 16.33
CA LEU A 57 -4.37 6.78 17.30
C LEU A 57 -3.68 6.83 18.67
N ALA A 58 -2.55 7.54 18.77
CA ALA A 58 -1.73 7.66 19.99
C ALA A 58 -1.82 9.07 20.56
#